data_AF-A0AAD4V4H6-F1
#
_entry.id   AF-A0AAD4V4H6-F1
#
_cell.length_a   1.000
_cell.length_b   1.000
_cell.length_c   1.000
_cell.angle_alpha   90.00
_cell.angle_beta   90.00
_cell.angle_gamma   90.00
#
_symmetry.space_group_name_H-M   'P 1'
#
loop_
_entity.id
_entity.type
_entity.pdbx_description
1 polymer ?
#
loop_
_entity_poly.entity_id
_entity_poly.type
_entity_poly.pdbx_seq_one_letter_code
_entity_poly.pdbx_strand_id
1 'polypeptide(L)'
;MAYVVGEGGKKMVLSSTAKTWKDLKSTLTRQFILPFTNEEEKLKETPQLYNFIEKSHWDAFVASRLSPDFEAVHSEQSQRREKCEYNHRLSRKGYLGLEDELSETMPGEEIDRSLLWKKAREGNINRRSH
;
A
#
# COMPACT_ATOMS: atom_id res chain seq x y z
N MET A 1 19.97 25.20 4.60
CA MET A 1 20.21 24.07 5.54
C MET A 1 20.56 22.84 4.73
N ALA A 2 21.81 22.37 4.75
CA ALA A 2 22.22 21.15 4.06
C ALA A 2 22.42 20.04 5.10
N TYR A 3 21.65 18.95 4.99
CA TYR A 3 21.81 17.79 5.86
C TYR A 3 22.94 16.91 5.33
N VAL A 4 23.99 16.72 6.14
CA VAL A 4 25.11 15.84 5.81
C VAL A 4 24.71 14.40 6.17
N VAL A 5 24.52 13.56 5.15
CA VAL A 5 24.23 12.13 5.33
C VAL A 5 25.54 11.34 5.27
N GLY A 6 25.88 10.65 6.36
CA GLY A 6 27.03 9.75 6.41
C GLY A 6 26.92 8.58 5.42
N GLU A 7 28.04 8.03 4.95
CA GLU A 7 28.06 7.06 3.86
C GLU A 7 27.20 5.81 4.09
N GLY A 8 27.14 5.30 5.33
CA GLY A 8 26.29 4.15 5.70
C GLY A 8 24.78 4.46 5.68
N GLY A 9 24.38 5.74 5.75
CA GLY A 9 22.98 6.16 5.77
C GLY A 9 22.38 6.45 4.38
N LYS A 10 23.22 6.63 3.35
CA LYS A 10 22.78 7.03 2.00
C LYS A 10 21.74 6.08 1.42
N LYS A 11 21.96 4.77 1.53
CA LYS A 11 21.03 3.74 1.03
C LYS A 11 19.67 3.81 1.71
N MET A 12 19.68 3.97 3.03
CA MET A 12 18.46 4.08 3.83
C MET A 12 17.67 5.32 3.45
N VAL A 13 18.33 6.49 3.38
CA VAL A 13 17.69 7.75 2.99
C VAL A 13 17.07 7.64 1.60
N LEU A 14 17.84 7.19 0.60
CA LEU A 14 17.34 7.01 -0.77
C LEU A 14 16.15 6.03 -0.83
N SER A 15 16.20 4.92 -0.10
CA SER A 15 15.09 3.97 -0.06
C SER A 15 13.82 4.56 0.57
N SER A 16 13.98 5.39 1.61
CA SER A 16 12.88 6.07 2.27
C SER A 16 12.27 7.14 1.37
N THR A 17 13.09 7.98 0.73
CA THR A 17 12.63 8.98 -0.24
C THR A 17 11.97 8.34 -1.45
N ALA A 18 12.49 7.22 -1.95
CA ALA A 18 11.85 6.49 -3.03
C ALA A 18 10.49 5.91 -2.61
N LYS A 19 10.34 5.46 -1.36
CA LYS A 19 9.07 5.01 -0.81
C LYS A 19 8.07 6.16 -0.70
N THR A 20 8.44 7.27 -0.06
CA THR A 20 7.55 8.42 0.10
C THR A 20 7.13 9.00 -1.25
N TRP A 21 8.02 8.99 -2.26
CA TRP A 21 7.68 9.42 -3.62
C TRP A 21 6.65 8.50 -4.30
N LYS A 22 6.78 7.18 -4.14
CA LYS A 22 5.78 6.23 -4.63
C LYS A 22 4.43 6.42 -3.92
N ASP A 23 4.46 6.60 -2.60
CA ASP A 23 3.26 6.79 -1.78
C ASP A 23 2.53 8.10 -2.15
N LEU A 24 3.28 9.18 -2.39
CA LEU A 24 2.74 10.45 -2.89
C LEU A 24 2.02 10.26 -4.23
N LYS A 25 2.70 9.67 -5.22
CA LYS A 25 2.10 9.40 -6.55
C LYS A 25 0.85 8.54 -6.45
N SER A 26 0.86 7.52 -5.59
CA SER A 26 -0.30 6.65 -5.34
C SER A 26 -1.46 7.42 -4.73
N THR A 27 -1.18 8.28 -3.75
CA THR A 27 -2.18 9.13 -3.09
C THR A 27 -2.82 10.10 -4.08
N LEU A 28 -2.00 10.79 -4.87
CA LEU A 28 -2.47 11.72 -5.91
C LEU A 28 -3.39 11.02 -6.91
N THR A 29 -2.97 9.85 -7.40
CA THR A 29 -3.74 9.08 -8.37
C THR A 29 -5.08 8.63 -7.78
N ARG A 30 -5.08 8.07 -6.56
CA ARG A 30 -6.29 7.54 -5.92
C ARG A 30 -7.29 8.62 -5.48
N GLN A 31 -6.82 9.76 -5.00
CA GLN A 31 -7.69 10.78 -4.40
C GLN A 31 -8.08 11.90 -5.36
N PHE A 32 -7.21 12.25 -6.30
CA PHE A 32 -7.37 13.44 -7.12
C PHE A 32 -7.47 13.16 -8.63
N ILE A 33 -7.19 11.92 -9.08
CA ILE A 33 -7.29 11.56 -10.50
C ILE A 33 -8.43 10.56 -10.73
N LEU A 34 -8.35 9.36 -10.15
CA LEU A 34 -9.33 8.30 -10.37
C LEU A 34 -10.80 8.70 -10.08
N PRO A 35 -11.12 9.51 -9.06
CA PRO A 35 -12.51 9.93 -8.82
C PRO A 35 -13.05 10.92 -9.85
N PHE A 36 -12.17 11.62 -10.57
CA PHE A 36 -12.51 12.72 -11.47
C PHE A 36 -12.15 12.41 -12.93
N THR A 37 -11.97 11.13 -13.29
CA THR A 37 -11.64 10.72 -14.67
C THR A 37 -12.65 11.23 -15.69
N ASN A 38 -13.93 11.38 -15.30
CA ASN A 38 -15.00 11.87 -16.15
C ASN A 38 -15.18 13.40 -16.09
N GLU A 39 -14.46 14.10 -15.21
CA GLU A 39 -14.61 15.53 -14.93
C GLU A 39 -13.28 16.26 -15.14
N GLU A 40 -12.89 16.40 -16.42
CA GLU A 40 -11.60 16.99 -16.82
C GLU A 40 -11.37 18.40 -16.25
N GLU A 41 -12.42 19.19 -16.05
CA GLU A 41 -12.32 20.54 -15.48
C GLU A 41 -11.72 20.54 -14.06
N LYS A 42 -11.99 19.51 -13.25
CA LYS A 42 -11.43 19.40 -11.89
C LYS A 42 -9.99 18.89 -11.87
N LEU A 43 -9.52 18.32 -12.98
CA LEU A 43 -8.15 17.83 -13.11
C LEU A 43 -7.17 18.92 -13.57
N LYS A 44 -7.65 20.04 -14.12
CA LYS A 44 -6.82 21.16 -14.59
C LYS A 44 -6.15 21.95 -13.47
N GLU A 45 -6.64 21.82 -12.25
CA GLU A 45 -6.09 22.50 -11.08
C GLU A 45 -5.31 21.53 -10.19
N THR A 46 -4.12 21.95 -9.78
CA THR A 46 -3.34 21.24 -8.77
C THR A 46 -4.09 21.29 -7.43
N PRO A 47 -4.18 20.17 -6.69
CA PRO A 47 -4.79 20.19 -5.37
C PRO A 47 -4.12 21.20 -4.45
N GLN A 48 -4.90 21.97 -3.69
CA GLN A 48 -4.39 23.03 -2.78
C GLN A 48 -3.33 22.50 -1.79
N LEU A 49 -3.48 21.26 -1.34
CA LEU A 49 -2.54 20.58 -0.44
C LEU A 49 -1.15 20.35 -1.05
N TYR A 50 -1.04 20.38 -2.37
CA TYR A 50 0.18 20.10 -3.14
C TYR A 50 0.51 21.25 -4.11
N ASN A 51 0.31 22.49 -3.66
CA ASN A 51 0.60 23.72 -4.40
C ASN A 51 2.07 23.90 -4.81
N PHE A 52 2.99 23.12 -4.22
CA PHE A 52 4.40 23.10 -4.59
C PHE A 52 4.67 22.35 -5.90
N ILE A 53 3.68 21.61 -6.43
CA ILE A 53 3.79 20.94 -7.72
C ILE A 53 3.48 21.96 -8.81
N GLU A 54 4.43 22.17 -9.71
CA GLU A 54 4.23 23.03 -10.87
C GLU A 54 3.11 22.49 -11.76
N LYS A 55 2.29 23.39 -12.31
CA LYS A 55 1.16 23.02 -13.15
C LYS A 55 1.56 22.17 -14.36
N SER A 56 2.69 22.49 -14.99
CA SER A 56 3.26 21.71 -16.11
C SER A 56 3.53 20.25 -15.74
N HIS A 57 4.12 20.00 -14.56
CA HIS A 57 4.38 18.67 -14.03
C HIS A 57 3.09 17.94 -13.64
N TRP A 58 2.10 18.67 -13.14
CA TRP A 58 0.79 18.12 -12.82
C TRP A 58 0.04 17.66 -14.07
N ASP A 59 -0.03 18.51 -15.10
CA ASP A 59 -0.72 18.21 -16.35
C ASP A 59 -0.09 16.97 -17.04
N ALA A 60 1.25 16.91 -17.10
CA ALA A 60 1.97 15.75 -17.61
C ALA A 60 1.70 14.48 -16.77
N PHE A 61 1.59 14.62 -15.45
CA PHE A 61 1.27 13.50 -14.56
C PHE A 61 -0.16 13.00 -14.77
N VAL A 62 -1.15 13.88 -14.85
CA VAL A 62 -2.55 13.53 -15.13
C VAL A 62 -2.64 12.81 -16.48
N ALA A 63 -2.03 13.35 -17.53
CA ALA A 63 -2.00 12.71 -18.85
C ALA A 63 -1.38 11.30 -18.78
N SER A 64 -0.31 11.11 -18.00
CA SER A 64 0.29 9.78 -17.81
C SER A 64 -0.64 8.78 -17.11
N ARG A 65 -1.48 9.26 -16.18
CA ARG A 65 -2.42 8.43 -15.40
C ARG A 65 -3.73 8.15 -16.11
N LEU A 66 -4.09 8.98 -17.10
CA LEU A 66 -5.22 8.74 -17.99
C LEU A 66 -4.84 7.94 -19.24
N SER A 67 -3.56 7.60 -19.41
CA SER A 67 -3.12 6.80 -20.55
C SER A 67 -3.72 5.38 -20.48
N PRO A 68 -4.11 4.79 -21.64
CA PRO A 68 -4.68 3.44 -21.69
C PRO A 68 -3.70 2.38 -21.17
N ASP A 69 -2.39 2.57 -21.38
CA ASP A 69 -1.35 1.68 -20.86
C ASP A 69 -1.35 1.64 -19.33
N PHE A 70 -1.51 2.80 -18.69
CA PHE A 70 -1.60 2.86 -17.23
C PHE A 70 -2.88 2.22 -16.72
N GLU A 71 -4.02 2.48 -17.37
CA GLU A 71 -5.32 1.92 -16.98
C GLU A 71 -5.33 0.38 -17.07
N ALA A 72 -4.75 -0.18 -18.12
CA ALA A 72 -4.61 -1.63 -18.29
C ALA A 72 -3.79 -2.26 -17.16
N VAL A 73 -2.61 -1.69 -16.85
CA VAL A 73 -1.76 -2.19 -15.76
C VAL A 73 -2.44 -1.98 -14.40
N HIS A 74 -3.10 -0.84 -14.18
CA HIS A 74 -3.76 -0.53 -12.92
C HIS A 74 -4.92 -1.48 -12.64
N SER A 75 -5.78 -1.71 -13.64
CA SER A 75 -6.91 -2.63 -13.53
C SER A 75 -6.46 -4.07 -13.29
N GLU A 76 -5.44 -4.55 -14.01
CA GLU A 76 -4.89 -5.89 -13.80
C GLU A 76 -4.35 -6.07 -12.37
N GLN A 77 -3.58 -5.10 -11.86
CA GLN A 77 -3.05 -5.15 -10.50
C GLN A 77 -4.16 -5.09 -9.45
N SER A 78 -5.20 -4.28 -9.70
CA SER A 78 -6.39 -4.21 -8.84
C SER A 78 -7.10 -5.57 -8.77
N GLN A 79 -7.37 -6.20 -9.92
CA GLN A 79 -7.99 -7.54 -9.98
C GLN A 79 -7.14 -8.61 -9.30
N ARG A 80 -5.81 -8.58 -9.46
CA ARG A 80 -4.89 -9.49 -8.76
C ARG A 80 -4.98 -9.32 -7.24
N ARG A 81 -5.16 -8.09 -6.76
CA ARG A 81 -5.35 -7.82 -5.33
C ARG A 81 -6.72 -8.24 -4.82
N GLU A 82 -7.77 -8.03 -5.59
CA GLU A 82 -9.13 -8.46 -5.25
C GLU A 82 -9.22 -9.98 -5.11
N LYS A 83 -8.57 -10.74 -6.01
CA LYS A 83 -8.51 -12.20 -5.96
C LYS A 83 -7.59 -12.76 -4.85
N CYS A 84 -6.94 -11.90 -4.06
CA CYS A 84 -6.07 -12.35 -2.96
C CYS A 84 -6.91 -12.76 -1.74
N GLU A 85 -7.42 -14.00 -1.75
CA GLU A 85 -8.25 -14.58 -0.69
C GLU A 85 -7.49 -14.69 0.64
N TYR A 86 -6.21 -15.09 0.58
CA TYR A 86 -5.39 -15.44 1.73
C TYR A 86 -4.44 -14.32 2.16
N ASN A 87 -5.01 -13.17 2.52
CA ASN A 87 -4.22 -12.05 3.03
C ASN A 87 -3.55 -12.41 4.36
N HIS A 88 -2.24 -12.20 4.45
CA HIS A 88 -1.49 -12.37 5.68
C HIS A 88 -1.87 -11.28 6.69
N ARG A 89 -2.25 -11.68 7.92
CA ARG A 89 -2.75 -10.75 8.94
C ARG A 89 -1.92 -10.69 10.21
N LEU A 90 -0.76 -11.35 10.26
CA LEU A 90 0.09 -11.27 11.45
C LEU A 90 0.59 -9.83 11.66
N SER A 91 0.46 -9.38 12.89
CA SER A 91 0.99 -8.11 13.37
C SER A 91 2.50 -8.20 13.58
N ARG A 92 3.10 -7.19 14.22
CA ARG A 92 4.55 -7.08 14.45
C ARG A 92 5.17 -8.30 15.15
N LYS A 93 4.40 -9.04 15.94
CA LYS A 93 4.85 -10.26 16.63
C LYS A 93 5.11 -11.45 15.68
N GLY A 94 4.57 -11.41 14.45
CA GLY A 94 4.80 -12.44 13.45
C GLY A 94 4.31 -13.83 13.88
N TYR A 95 4.96 -14.87 13.36
CA TYR A 95 4.63 -16.27 13.68
C TYR A 95 5.03 -16.65 15.10
N LEU A 96 6.10 -16.07 15.64
CA LEU A 96 6.56 -16.34 17.01
C LEU A 96 5.48 -15.98 18.02
N GLY A 97 4.89 -14.79 17.93
CA GLY A 97 3.80 -14.43 18.84
C GLY A 97 2.51 -15.23 18.61
N LEU A 98 2.26 -15.70 17.38
CA LEU A 98 1.11 -16.57 17.11
C LEU A 98 1.31 -17.96 17.74
N GLU A 99 2.55 -18.46 17.71
CA GLU A 99 2.94 -19.72 18.34
C GLU A 99 2.80 -19.65 19.86
N ASP A 100 3.29 -18.56 20.48
CA ASP A 100 3.09 -18.31 21.91
C ASP A 100 1.60 -18.33 22.28
N GLU A 101 0.75 -17.57 21.56
CA GLU A 101 -0.70 -17.51 21.79
C GLU A 101 -1.40 -18.88 21.63
N LEU A 102 -0.96 -19.69 20.66
CA LEU A 102 -1.47 -21.05 20.46
C LEU A 102 -1.01 -22.02 21.55
N SER A 103 0.24 -21.88 22.02
CA SER A 103 0.81 -22.74 23.06
C SER A 103 0.12 -22.54 24.42
N GLU A 104 -0.37 -21.32 24.70
CA GLU A 104 -1.19 -21.03 25.88
C GLU A 104 -2.57 -21.69 25.81
N THR A 105 -3.14 -21.81 24.61
CA THR A 105 -4.49 -22.38 24.39
C THR A 105 -4.47 -23.90 24.30
N MET A 106 -3.39 -24.48 23.78
CA MET A 106 -3.19 -25.93 23.61
C MET A 106 -1.86 -26.36 24.25
N PRO A 107 -1.80 -26.42 25.60
CA PRO A 107 -0.55 -26.72 26.29
C PRO A 107 -0.10 -28.16 26.04
N GLY A 108 1.13 -28.33 25.55
CA GLY A 108 1.79 -29.63 25.40
C GLY A 108 1.63 -30.30 24.04
N GLU A 109 0.90 -29.70 23.09
CA GLU A 109 0.86 -30.16 21.70
C GLU A 109 1.94 -29.47 20.85
N GLU A 110 2.60 -30.23 19.99
CA GLU A 110 3.50 -29.66 18.98
C GLU A 110 2.67 -28.92 17.92
N ILE A 111 2.86 -27.60 17.83
CA ILE A 111 2.11 -26.76 16.91
C ILE A 111 2.63 -26.99 15.49
N ASP A 112 1.84 -27.70 14.67
CA ASP A 112 2.19 -27.90 13.28
C ASP A 112 2.25 -26.57 12.49
N ARG A 113 3.24 -26.45 11.60
CA ARG A 113 3.43 -25.29 10.74
C ARG A 113 2.23 -25.03 9.83
N SER A 114 1.52 -26.08 9.40
CA SER A 114 0.31 -25.89 8.58
C SER A 114 -0.83 -25.23 9.38
N LEU A 115 -0.91 -25.52 10.68
CA LEU A 115 -1.86 -24.89 11.59
C LEU A 115 -1.52 -23.41 11.79
N LEU A 116 -0.25 -23.08 12.04
CA LEU A 116 0.23 -21.69 12.11
C LEU A 116 -0.08 -20.92 10.83
N TRP A 117 0.14 -21.53 9.66
CA TRP A 117 -0.13 -20.89 8.37
C TRP A 117 -1.62 -20.58 8.16
N LYS A 118 -2.51 -21.51 8.55
CA LYS A 118 -3.97 -21.32 8.52
C LYS A 118 -4.42 -20.24 9.51
N LYS A 119 -3.97 -20.32 10.77
CA LYS A 119 -4.30 -19.36 11.84
C LYS A 119 -3.83 -17.95 11.52
N ALA A 120 -2.64 -17.79 10.93
CA ALA A 120 -2.10 -16.50 10.48
C ALA A 120 -2.94 -15.80 9.39
N ARG A 121 -3.86 -16.52 8.75
CA ARG A 121 -4.70 -16.08 7.64
C ARG A 121 -6.20 -16.26 7.92
N GLU A 122 -6.55 -16.78 9.09
CA GLU A 122 -7.91 -16.90 9.55
C GLU A 122 -8.42 -15.48 9.87
N GLY A 123 -9.16 -14.89 8.94
CA GLY A 123 -9.91 -13.68 9.23
C GLY A 123 -11.15 -14.03 10.05
N ASN A 124 -11.53 -13.20 11.01
CA ASN A 124 -12.87 -13.25 11.60
C ASN A 124 -13.91 -13.05 10.48
N ILE A 125 -14.42 -14.14 9.90
CA ILE A 125 -15.54 -14.17 8.96
C ILE A 125 -16.81 -13.60 9.63
N ASN A 126 -16.87 -13.53 10.97
CA ASN A 126 -18.03 -13.13 11.76
C ASN A 126 -18.09 -11.66 12.24
N ARG A 127 -17.41 -10.69 11.61
CA ARG A 127 -17.55 -9.25 11.99
C ARG A 127 -17.95 -8.31 10.84
N ARG A 128 -18.63 -8.84 9.81
CA ARG A 128 -19.29 -8.01 8.76
C ARG A 128 -20.82 -7.93 8.89
N SER A 129 -21.38 -8.48 9.96
CA SER A 129 -22.76 -8.24 10.35
C SER A 129 -22.73 -7.32 11.55
N HIS A 130 -22.91 -6.01 11.34
CA HIS A 130 -23.53 -5.00 12.23
C HIS A 130 -23.45 -3.65 11.53
#